data_AF-A0A929Z466-F1
#
_entry.id   AF-A0A929Z466-F1
#
_cell.length_a   1.000
_cell.length_b   1.000
_cell.length_c   1.000
_cell.angle_alpha   90.00
_cell.angle_beta   90.00
_cell.angle_gamma   90.00
#
_symmetry.space_group_name_H-M   'P 1'
#
loop_
_entity.id
_entity.type
_entity.pdbx_description
1 polymer ?
#
loop_
_entity_poly.entity_id
_entity_poly.type
_entity_poly.pdbx_seq_one_letter_code
_entity_poly.pdbx_strand_id
1 'polypeptide(L)'
;DAVPVPDRGQVELLLRERLGAERILWLHHGYLAGDDTDSHIDTLARLCPNHTIVYVKCDDPSDEHHAELQAMETELEALRTADGRPYHLLALPMPDAIHDEVGERLPATYANFLIMNRAVLLPTYHQPEHDEAARKVLQRAFPQHEIVGVDCRSLIRQHGSLHCVTMQYPRGVVRFD
;
A
#
# COMPACT_ATOMS: atom_id res chain seq x y z
N ASP A 1 -3.56 33.65 3.83
CA ASP A 1 -2.61 33.44 2.72
C ASP A 1 -2.66 32.00 2.28
N ALA A 2 -3.32 31.71 1.15
CA ALA A 2 -3.39 30.35 0.64
C ALA A 2 -2.02 29.99 0.04
N VAL A 3 -1.37 28.96 0.58
CA VAL A 3 -0.23 28.34 -0.09
C VAL A 3 -0.75 27.84 -1.44
N PRO A 4 -0.20 28.30 -2.58
CA PRO A 4 -0.67 27.83 -3.87
C PRO A 4 -0.45 26.32 -3.98
N VAL A 5 -1.51 25.59 -4.32
CA VAL A 5 -1.44 24.15 -4.58
C VAL A 5 -0.63 23.96 -5.86
N PRO A 6 0.48 23.21 -5.82
CA PRO A 6 1.31 22.99 -7.00
C PRO A 6 0.52 22.19 -8.06
N ASP A 7 0.68 22.56 -9.33
CA ASP A 7 0.19 21.73 -10.43
C ASP A 7 1.00 20.43 -10.55
N ARG A 8 0.51 19.49 -11.37
CA ARG A 8 1.17 18.18 -11.56
C ARG A 8 2.64 18.32 -11.98
N GLY A 9 2.97 19.24 -12.89
CA GLY A 9 4.34 19.43 -13.37
C GLY A 9 5.25 19.96 -12.26
N GLN A 10 4.74 20.85 -11.41
CA GLN A 10 5.45 21.37 -10.24
C GLN A 10 5.67 20.29 -9.18
N VAL A 11 4.65 19.46 -8.90
CA VAL A 11 4.80 18.31 -8.00
C VAL A 11 5.85 17.35 -8.54
N GLU A 12 5.80 17.03 -9.85
CA GLU A 12 6.77 16.14 -10.45
C GLU A 12 8.20 16.68 -10.34
N LEU A 13 8.42 17.96 -10.63
CA LEU A 13 9.73 18.59 -10.49
C LEU A 13 10.25 18.48 -9.05
N LEU A 14 9.42 18.81 -8.06
CA LEU A 14 9.79 18.72 -6.64
C LEU A 14 10.17 17.30 -6.24
N LEU A 15 9.40 16.29 -6.66
CA LEU A 15 9.70 14.89 -6.36
C LEU A 15 11.01 14.43 -7.03
N ARG A 16 11.28 14.85 -8.27
CA ARG A 16 12.56 14.57 -8.95
C ARG A 16 13.73 15.21 -8.21
N GLU A 17 13.62 16.47 -7.83
CA GLU A 17 14.71 17.22 -7.16
C GLU A 17 14.97 16.73 -5.72
N ARG A 18 13.92 16.42 -4.95
CA ARG A 18 14.04 16.11 -3.53
C ARG A 18 14.27 14.63 -3.25
N LEU A 19 13.65 13.75 -4.04
CA LEU A 19 13.73 12.30 -3.86
C LEU A 19 14.66 11.63 -4.86
N GLY A 20 15.18 12.35 -5.86
CA GLY A 20 16.01 11.79 -6.92
C GLY A 20 15.24 10.88 -7.87
N ALA A 21 13.90 11.00 -7.92
CA ALA A 21 13.07 10.19 -8.79
C ALA A 21 13.34 10.54 -10.27
N GLU A 22 13.48 9.54 -11.14
CA GLU A 22 13.58 9.77 -12.59
C GLU A 22 12.19 9.79 -13.24
N ARG A 23 11.29 8.94 -12.72
CA ARG A 23 9.95 8.72 -13.26
C ARG A 23 8.93 8.72 -12.13
N ILE A 24 7.75 9.23 -12.42
CA ILE A 24 6.62 9.32 -11.49
C ILE A 24 5.44 8.66 -12.17
N LEU A 25 4.91 7.62 -11.54
CA LEU A 25 3.78 6.85 -12.03
C LEU A 25 2.55 7.31 -11.25
N TRP A 26 1.55 7.80 -11.96
CA TRP A 26 0.33 8.33 -11.37
C TRP A 26 -0.78 7.30 -11.51
N LEU A 27 -1.43 6.98 -10.40
CA LEU A 27 -2.73 6.31 -10.39
C LEU A 27 -3.81 7.38 -10.21
N HIS A 28 -4.92 7.20 -10.90
CA HIS A 28 -6.09 8.08 -10.81
C HIS A 28 -7.28 7.39 -10.13
N HIS A 29 -7.15 6.08 -9.87
CA HIS A 29 -8.16 5.25 -9.25
C HIS A 29 -7.66 4.54 -7.99
N GLY A 30 -8.62 4.11 -7.17
CA GLY A 30 -8.38 3.39 -5.93
C GLY A 30 -8.55 4.28 -4.69
N TYR A 31 -9.31 3.77 -3.72
CA TYR A 31 -9.49 4.36 -2.40
C TYR A 31 -9.87 3.25 -1.40
N LEU A 32 -9.89 3.58 -0.11
CA LEU A 32 -10.48 2.73 0.93
C LEU A 32 -11.45 3.57 1.79
N ALA A 33 -12.60 3.01 2.12
CA ALA A 33 -13.57 3.61 3.02
C ALA A 33 -12.99 3.71 4.43
N GLY A 34 -13.25 4.84 5.09
CA GLY A 34 -12.66 5.17 6.38
C GLY A 34 -11.20 5.65 6.30
N ASP A 35 -10.62 5.74 5.10
CA ASP A 35 -9.32 6.40 4.92
C ASP A 35 -9.48 7.93 5.07
N ASP A 36 -8.63 8.53 5.90
CA ASP A 36 -8.59 9.97 6.17
C ASP A 36 -7.42 10.69 5.47
N THR A 37 -6.70 9.97 4.60
CA THR A 37 -5.45 10.44 3.97
C THR A 37 -5.59 10.91 2.52
N ASP A 38 -6.82 11.07 2.03
CA ASP A 38 -7.10 11.33 0.61
C ASP A 38 -6.54 10.23 -0.33
N SER A 39 -6.64 8.94 0.08
CA SER A 39 -6.21 7.76 -0.70
C SER A 39 -4.69 7.65 -0.85
N HIS A 40 -3.95 7.69 0.27
CA HIS A 40 -2.52 7.47 0.23
C HIS A 40 -2.13 6.14 -0.44
N ILE A 41 -1.14 6.21 -1.34
CA ILE A 41 -0.68 5.06 -2.13
C ILE A 41 -0.21 3.87 -1.26
N ASP A 42 0.24 4.11 -0.02
CA ASP A 42 0.75 3.06 0.87
C ASP A 42 -0.33 2.12 1.41
N THR A 43 -1.61 2.45 1.23
CA THR A 43 -2.75 1.56 1.55
C THR A 43 -3.27 0.80 0.33
N LEU A 44 -2.83 1.19 -0.88
CA LEU A 44 -3.37 0.71 -2.16
C LEU A 44 -2.37 -0.17 -2.94
N ALA A 45 -1.14 0.31 -3.15
CA ALA A 45 -0.13 -0.37 -3.97
C ALA A 45 1.29 -0.12 -3.49
N ARG A 46 2.14 -1.16 -3.52
CA ARG A 46 3.51 -1.11 -2.99
C ARG A 46 4.51 -1.71 -3.98
N LEU A 47 5.57 -0.95 -4.23
CA LEU A 47 6.73 -1.44 -4.98
C LEU A 47 7.46 -2.52 -4.18
N CYS A 48 7.73 -3.63 -4.85
CA CYS A 48 8.46 -4.78 -4.33
C CYS A 48 9.67 -5.09 -5.23
N PRO A 49 10.64 -5.91 -4.77
CA PRO A 49 11.77 -6.32 -5.59
C PRO A 49 11.39 -6.92 -6.95
N ASN A 50 12.34 -6.94 -7.88
CA ASN A 50 12.20 -7.58 -9.20
C ASN A 50 11.06 -7.00 -10.07
N HIS A 51 10.87 -5.67 -10.03
CA HIS A 51 9.79 -4.98 -10.78
C HIS A 51 8.39 -5.50 -10.43
N THR A 52 8.18 -5.84 -9.16
CA THR A 52 6.90 -6.33 -8.67
C THR A 52 6.10 -5.20 -8.04
N ILE A 53 4.80 -5.18 -8.25
CA ILE A 53 3.85 -4.34 -7.52
C ILE A 53 2.86 -5.27 -6.83
N VAL A 54 2.75 -5.16 -5.52
CA VAL A 54 1.62 -5.74 -4.78
C VAL A 54 0.54 -4.68 -4.62
N TYR A 55 -0.72 -5.03 -4.76
CA TYR A 55 -1.83 -4.08 -4.78
C TYR A 55 -3.10 -4.70 -4.19
N VAL A 56 -3.98 -3.87 -3.64
CA VAL A 56 -5.27 -4.33 -3.10
C VAL A 56 -6.22 -4.66 -4.24
N LYS A 57 -6.90 -5.81 -4.16
CA LYS A 57 -7.95 -6.22 -5.08
C LYS A 57 -9.23 -6.56 -4.34
N CYS A 58 -10.35 -6.04 -4.84
CA CYS A 58 -11.69 -6.41 -4.42
C CYS A 58 -12.38 -7.20 -5.53
N ASP A 59 -12.66 -8.48 -5.26
CA ASP A 59 -13.33 -9.39 -6.20
C ASP A 59 -14.86 -9.44 -6.02
N ASP A 60 -15.40 -8.83 -4.95
CA ASP A 60 -16.83 -8.82 -4.65
C ASP A 60 -17.54 -7.67 -5.40
N PRO A 61 -18.36 -7.94 -6.42
CA PRO A 61 -19.02 -6.88 -7.19
C PRO A 61 -20.09 -6.11 -6.41
N SER A 62 -20.47 -6.57 -5.23
CA SER A 62 -21.42 -5.87 -4.36
C SER A 62 -20.75 -4.90 -3.38
N ASP A 63 -19.42 -4.94 -3.25
CA ASP A 63 -18.67 -4.01 -2.42
C ASP A 63 -18.42 -2.68 -3.16
N GLU A 64 -18.54 -1.56 -2.45
CA GLU A 64 -18.34 -0.21 -2.99
C GLU A 64 -16.95 0.04 -3.59
N HIS A 65 -15.94 -0.73 -3.15
CA HIS A 65 -14.57 -0.59 -3.64
C HIS A 65 -14.32 -1.30 -4.97
N HIS A 66 -15.20 -2.21 -5.39
CA HIS A 66 -14.93 -3.08 -6.54
C HIS A 66 -14.60 -2.31 -7.81
N ALA A 67 -15.45 -1.35 -8.18
CA ALA A 67 -15.28 -0.58 -9.41
C ALA A 67 -13.98 0.24 -9.42
N GLU A 68 -13.68 0.94 -8.33
CA GLU A 68 -12.47 1.78 -8.24
C GLU A 68 -11.18 0.94 -8.15
N LEU A 69 -11.17 -0.16 -7.39
CA LEU A 69 -9.99 -1.02 -7.33
C LEU A 69 -9.77 -1.82 -8.62
N GLN A 70 -10.83 -2.14 -9.36
CA GLN A 70 -10.71 -2.73 -10.71
C GLN A 70 -10.15 -1.72 -11.73
N ALA A 71 -10.56 -0.45 -11.65
CA ALA A 71 -9.99 0.61 -12.47
C ALA A 71 -8.51 0.83 -12.14
N MET A 72 -8.13 0.84 -10.85
CA MET A 72 -6.74 0.90 -10.41
C MET A 72 -5.91 -0.30 -10.91
N GLU A 73 -6.46 -1.51 -10.87
CA GLU A 73 -5.82 -2.71 -11.43
C GLU A 73 -5.51 -2.52 -12.94
N THR A 74 -6.45 -1.96 -13.70
CA THR A 74 -6.25 -1.65 -15.12
C THR A 74 -5.14 -0.62 -15.35
N GLU A 75 -5.05 0.42 -14.49
CA GLU A 75 -3.95 1.38 -14.55
C GLU A 75 -2.60 0.72 -14.27
N LEU A 76 -2.53 -0.11 -13.23
CA LEU A 76 -1.33 -0.87 -12.86
C LEU A 76 -0.85 -1.79 -14.01
N GLU A 77 -1.77 -2.45 -14.71
CA GLU A 77 -1.49 -3.29 -15.88
C GLU A 77 -0.90 -2.49 -17.06
N ALA A 78 -1.26 -1.21 -17.17
CA ALA A 78 -0.75 -0.31 -18.20
C ALA A 78 0.66 0.25 -17.86
N LEU A 79 1.07 0.25 -16.59
CA LEU A 79 2.36 0.77 -16.17
C LEU A 79 3.54 -0.04 -16.75
N ARG A 80 4.67 0.64 -16.97
CA ARG A 80 5.90 0.05 -17.51
C ARG A 80 7.15 0.38 -16.70
N THR A 81 8.05 -0.58 -16.60
CA THR A 81 9.40 -0.42 -16.06
C THR A 81 10.22 0.53 -16.94
N ALA A 82 11.42 0.92 -16.48
CA ALA A 82 12.25 1.90 -17.18
C ALA A 82 12.70 1.43 -18.57
N ASP A 83 12.82 0.11 -18.74
CA ASP A 83 13.12 -0.57 -20.00
C ASP A 83 11.87 -0.98 -20.78
N GLY A 84 10.69 -0.47 -20.41
CA GLY A 84 9.46 -0.63 -21.18
C GLY A 84 8.74 -1.98 -21.01
N ARG A 85 9.12 -2.81 -20.04
CA ARG A 85 8.43 -4.08 -19.71
C ARG A 85 7.24 -3.85 -18.78
N PRO A 86 6.21 -4.69 -18.78
CA PRO A 86 5.16 -4.64 -17.77
C PRO A 86 5.71 -4.95 -16.37
N TYR A 87 5.13 -4.36 -15.33
CA TYR A 87 5.39 -4.76 -13.95
C TYR A 87 4.82 -6.16 -13.67
N HIS A 88 5.43 -6.89 -12.74
CA HIS A 88 4.86 -8.11 -12.20
C HIS A 88 3.83 -7.76 -11.13
N LEU A 89 2.55 -8.00 -11.40
CA LEU A 89 1.47 -7.65 -10.48
C LEU A 89 1.09 -8.84 -9.59
N LEU A 90 0.95 -8.58 -8.29
CA LEU A 90 0.55 -9.56 -7.28
C LEU A 90 -0.61 -8.99 -6.44
N ALA A 91 -1.82 -9.45 -6.70
CA ALA A 91 -3.00 -9.02 -5.96
C ALA A 91 -2.94 -9.49 -4.50
N LEU A 92 -3.19 -8.57 -3.57
CA LEU A 92 -3.51 -8.81 -2.18
C LEU A 92 -5.03 -8.88 -2.03
N PRO A 93 -5.55 -9.83 -1.23
CA PRO A 93 -6.98 -9.86 -0.93
C PRO A 93 -7.38 -8.60 -0.19
N MET A 94 -8.61 -8.13 -0.38
CA MET A 94 -9.22 -7.18 0.54
C MET A 94 -9.67 -7.93 1.81
N PRO A 95 -9.42 -7.41 3.03
CA PRO A 95 -10.05 -7.94 4.23
C PRO A 95 -11.57 -7.82 4.15
N ASP A 96 -12.31 -8.72 4.82
CA ASP A 96 -13.72 -8.52 5.09
C ASP A 96 -13.93 -7.17 5.79
N ALA A 97 -15.07 -6.52 5.53
CA ALA A 97 -15.37 -5.22 6.11
C ALA A 97 -15.36 -5.26 7.64
N ILE A 98 -14.52 -4.42 8.25
CA ILE A 98 -14.47 -4.22 9.70
C ILE A 98 -15.09 -2.86 10.00
N HIS A 99 -15.96 -2.82 10.99
CA HIS A 99 -16.62 -1.60 11.42
C HIS A 99 -16.27 -1.27 12.87
N ASP A 100 -16.31 0.01 13.21
CA ASP A 100 -16.15 0.46 14.59
C ASP A 100 -17.48 0.40 15.39
N GLU A 101 -17.50 1.02 16.55
CA GLU A 101 -18.66 1.00 17.46
C GLU A 101 -19.83 1.87 17.00
N VAL A 102 -19.58 2.86 16.13
CA VAL A 102 -20.61 3.73 15.56
C VAL A 102 -21.05 3.28 14.17
N GLY A 103 -20.43 2.23 13.63
CA GLY A 103 -20.79 1.59 12.37
C GLY A 103 -20.01 2.11 11.17
N GLU A 104 -18.94 2.89 11.37
CA GLU A 104 -18.07 3.36 10.31
C GLU A 104 -17.13 2.24 9.86
N ARG A 105 -16.97 2.07 8.54
CA ARG A 105 -16.06 1.08 7.95
C ARG A 105 -14.62 1.55 8.14
N LEU A 106 -13.78 0.69 8.71
CA LEU A 106 -12.37 0.97 8.97
C LEU A 106 -11.50 0.63 7.74
N PRO A 107 -10.41 1.37 7.50
CA PRO A 107 -9.55 1.21 6.32
C PRO A 107 -8.55 0.05 6.49
N ALA A 108 -9.05 -1.16 6.73
CA ALA A 108 -8.20 -2.35 6.85
C ALA A 108 -7.59 -2.73 5.48
N THR A 109 -6.27 -2.88 5.43
CA THR A 109 -5.55 -3.25 4.20
C THR A 109 -4.25 -4.00 4.49
N TYR A 110 -4.03 -5.11 3.79
CA TYR A 110 -2.78 -5.85 3.86
C TYR A 110 -1.62 -5.14 3.15
N ALA A 111 -1.89 -4.14 2.30
CA ALA A 111 -0.85 -3.40 1.59
C ALA A 111 -0.02 -2.49 2.52
N ASN A 112 -0.53 -2.17 3.71
CA ASN A 112 0.15 -1.29 4.67
C ASN A 112 1.23 -2.01 5.50
N PHE A 113 2.01 -2.89 4.85
CA PHE A 113 3.09 -3.66 5.46
C PHE A 113 4.41 -2.88 5.54
N LEU A 114 5.25 -3.27 6.49
CA LEU A 114 6.59 -2.71 6.68
C LEU A 114 7.67 -3.70 6.23
N ILE A 115 8.57 -3.23 5.36
CA ILE A 115 9.73 -4.00 4.92
C ILE A 115 10.90 -3.69 5.86
N MET A 116 11.46 -4.73 6.46
CA MET A 116 12.67 -4.69 7.27
C MET A 116 13.80 -5.45 6.58
N ASN A 117 15.03 -5.32 7.08
CA ASN A 117 16.22 -5.93 6.46
C ASN A 117 16.12 -7.44 6.18
N ARG A 118 15.33 -8.18 6.96
CA ARG A 118 15.19 -9.65 6.84
C ARG A 118 13.75 -10.15 7.01
N ALA A 119 12.80 -9.25 7.23
CA ALA A 119 11.42 -9.58 7.53
C ALA A 119 10.47 -8.58 6.87
N VAL A 120 9.24 -8.98 6.64
CA VAL A 120 8.12 -8.09 6.28
C VAL A 120 7.07 -8.24 7.36
N LEU A 121 6.72 -7.14 8.03
CA LEU A 121 5.65 -7.11 9.01
C LEU A 121 4.32 -6.89 8.27
N LEU A 122 3.50 -7.93 8.24
CA LEU A 122 2.18 -7.96 7.63
C LEU A 122 1.14 -7.55 8.69
N PRO A 123 0.35 -6.49 8.50
CA PRO A 123 -0.81 -6.25 9.35
C PRO A 123 -1.81 -7.40 9.20
N THR A 124 -2.44 -7.81 10.30
CA THR A 124 -3.44 -8.89 10.35
C THR A 124 -4.68 -8.40 11.09
N TYR A 125 -5.81 -9.02 10.77
CA TYR A 125 -7.12 -8.49 11.17
C TYR A 125 -8.06 -9.52 11.80
N HIS A 126 -7.52 -10.64 12.30
CA HIS A 126 -8.31 -11.77 12.82
C HIS A 126 -9.24 -12.39 11.76
N GLN A 127 -8.76 -12.45 10.52
CA GLN A 127 -9.44 -13.05 9.40
C GLN A 127 -8.52 -14.13 8.83
N PRO A 128 -8.45 -15.31 9.45
CA PRO A 128 -7.35 -16.26 9.22
C PRO A 128 -7.17 -16.68 7.77
N GLU A 129 -8.25 -16.75 6.99
CA GLU A 129 -8.18 -17.08 5.57
C GLU A 129 -7.56 -15.94 4.74
N HIS A 130 -8.01 -14.70 4.96
CA HIS A 130 -7.49 -13.51 4.29
C HIS A 130 -6.06 -13.16 4.75
N ASP A 131 -5.79 -13.26 6.06
CA ASP A 131 -4.46 -13.05 6.67
C ASP A 131 -3.44 -14.02 6.04
N GLU A 132 -3.79 -15.30 5.93
CA GLU A 132 -2.92 -16.32 5.32
C GLU A 132 -2.76 -16.14 3.80
N ALA A 133 -3.84 -15.75 3.11
CA ALA A 133 -3.77 -15.44 1.68
C ALA A 133 -2.82 -14.26 1.40
N ALA A 134 -2.94 -13.17 2.17
CA ALA A 134 -2.03 -12.03 2.10
C ALA A 134 -0.59 -12.43 2.41
N ARG A 135 -0.37 -13.26 3.45
CA ARG A 135 0.95 -13.79 3.79
C ARG A 135 1.60 -14.55 2.63
N LYS A 136 0.84 -15.42 1.94
CA LYS A 136 1.34 -16.16 0.76
C LYS A 136 1.73 -15.24 -0.39
N VAL A 137 0.94 -14.19 -0.64
CA VAL A 137 1.24 -13.18 -1.66
C VAL A 137 2.54 -12.44 -1.33
N LEU A 138 2.68 -11.93 -0.10
CA LEU A 138 3.89 -11.25 0.33
C LEU A 138 5.10 -12.19 0.35
N GLN A 139 4.93 -13.47 0.68
CA GLN A 139 6.01 -14.45 0.61
C GLN A 139 6.53 -14.63 -0.82
N ARG A 140 5.64 -14.58 -1.83
CA ARG A 140 6.04 -14.61 -3.26
C ARG A 140 6.77 -13.32 -3.66
N ALA A 141 6.33 -12.17 -3.17
CA ALA A 141 6.96 -10.88 -3.44
C ALA A 141 8.35 -10.74 -2.76
N PHE A 142 8.51 -11.35 -1.58
CA PHE A 142 9.71 -11.29 -0.74
C PHE A 142 10.19 -12.70 -0.36
N PRO A 143 10.68 -13.51 -1.31
CA PRO A 143 10.99 -14.93 -1.08
C PRO A 143 12.12 -15.18 -0.08
N GLN A 144 12.93 -14.16 0.22
CA GLN A 144 14.05 -14.23 1.17
C GLN A 144 13.74 -13.60 2.53
N HIS A 145 12.53 -13.05 2.72
CA HIS A 145 12.12 -12.43 3.97
C HIS A 145 11.20 -13.37 4.74
N GLU A 146 11.29 -13.31 6.06
CA GLU A 146 10.28 -13.85 6.95
C GLU A 146 9.04 -12.95 6.92
N ILE A 147 7.85 -13.51 6.73
CA ILE A 147 6.60 -12.74 6.81
C ILE A 147 6.01 -12.92 8.21
N VAL A 148 5.97 -11.83 8.98
CA VAL A 148 5.54 -11.83 10.38
C VAL A 148 4.21 -11.08 10.50
N GLY A 149 3.16 -11.77 10.94
CA GLY A 149 1.85 -11.16 11.19
C GLY A 149 1.83 -10.34 12.47
N VAL A 150 1.18 -9.17 12.43
CA VAL A 150 0.97 -8.28 13.58
C VAL A 150 -0.51 -7.91 13.65
N ASP A 151 -1.17 -8.10 14.79
CA ASP A 151 -2.57 -7.68 14.94
C ASP A 151 -2.66 -6.15 14.91
N CYS A 152 -3.30 -5.63 13.87
CA CYS A 152 -3.43 -4.19 13.64
C CYS A 152 -4.85 -3.68 13.83
N ARG A 153 -5.77 -4.48 14.39
CA ARG A 153 -7.16 -4.04 14.63
C ARG A 153 -7.26 -2.82 15.54
N SER A 154 -6.33 -2.68 16.48
CA SER A 154 -6.26 -1.47 17.33
C SER A 154 -5.74 -0.25 16.57
N LEU A 155 -4.87 -0.42 15.56
CA LEU A 155 -4.34 0.68 14.76
C LEU A 155 -5.39 1.24 13.81
N ILE A 156 -6.11 0.36 13.10
CA ILE A 156 -7.11 0.79 12.10
C ILE A 156 -8.30 1.55 12.72
N ARG A 157 -8.51 1.45 14.03
CA ARG A 157 -9.46 2.31 14.78
C ARG A 157 -9.03 3.77 14.85
N GLN A 158 -7.81 4.09 14.43
CA GLN A 158 -7.29 5.44 14.27
C GLN A 158 -7.01 5.72 12.79
N HIS A 159 -7.70 5.03 11.88
CA HIS A 159 -7.68 5.20 10.41
C HIS A 159 -6.32 4.94 9.72
N GLY A 160 -5.28 4.57 10.48
CA GLY A 160 -3.97 4.13 9.96
C GLY A 160 -3.65 2.68 10.30
N SER A 161 -2.66 2.09 9.61
CA SER A 161 -2.18 0.73 9.90
C SER A 161 -0.67 0.73 10.18
N LEU A 162 -0.03 -0.44 10.13
CA LEU A 162 1.33 -0.67 10.61
C LEU A 162 2.38 0.25 9.98
N HIS A 163 2.35 0.43 8.66
CA HIS A 163 3.32 1.27 7.96
C HIS A 163 3.21 2.74 8.37
N CYS A 164 1.99 3.25 8.58
CA CYS A 164 1.70 4.64 8.90
C CYS A 164 2.37 5.14 10.19
N VAL A 165 2.66 4.24 11.13
CA VAL A 165 3.29 4.56 12.43
C VAL A 165 4.80 4.30 12.44
N THR A 166 5.42 4.06 11.29
CA THR A 166 6.84 3.69 11.17
C THR A 166 7.59 4.58 10.18
N MET A 167 8.90 4.71 10.38
CA MET A 167 9.80 5.33 9.40
C MET A 167 11.16 4.63 9.42
N GLN A 168 11.57 4.05 8.30
CA GLN A 168 12.85 3.38 8.18
C GLN A 168 13.99 4.39 7.98
N TYR A 169 15.10 4.17 8.68
CA TYR A 169 16.36 4.87 8.43
C TYR A 169 17.35 3.93 7.75
N PRO A 170 17.90 4.31 6.59
CA PRO A 170 18.96 3.54 5.94
C PRO A 170 20.19 3.37 6.83
N ARG A 171 20.90 2.25 6.64
CA ARG A 171 22.13 1.96 7.38
C ARG A 171 23.13 3.13 7.21
N GLY A 172 23.64 3.63 8.33
CA GLY A 172 24.61 4.73 8.37
C GLY A 172 24.02 6.12 8.57
N VAL A 173 22.69 6.27 8.56
CA VAL A 173 22.02 7.56 8.82
C VAL A 173 21.94 7.87 10.32
N VAL A 174 21.58 6.88 11.14
CA VAL A 174 21.51 7.03 12.59
C VAL A 174 22.81 6.57 13.23
N ARG A 175 23.37 7.40 14.12
CA ARG A 175 24.43 7.00 15.04
C ARG A 175 23.77 6.66 16.38
N PHE A 176 24.01 5.45 16.86
CA PHE A 176 23.67 5.09 18.22
C PHE A 176 24.96 5.29 19.02
N ASP A 177 24.96 6.33 19.85
CA ASP A 177 26.02 6.58 20.84
C ASP A 177 25.94 5.56 21.97
#